data_AF-I0IKZ5-F1
#
_entry.id   AF-I0IKZ5-F1
#
_cell.length_a   1.000
_cell.length_b   1.000
_cell.length_c   1.000
_cell.angle_alpha   90.00
_cell.angle_beta   90.00
_cell.angle_gamma   90.00
#
_symmetry.space_group_name_H-M   'P 1'
#
loop_
_entity.id
_entity.type
_entity.pdbx_description
1 polymer ?
#
loop_
_entity_poly.entity_id
_entity_poly.type
_entity_poly.pdbx_seq_one_letter_code
_entity_poly.pdbx_strand_id
1 'polypeptide(L)'
;MSGNGRNALLLHHLLGIETGNNVSCDGSMKKILKVKLTPTKEQAKSLLETIETFNDACNWIFRKSFEAGTPYQMKLHHMVYFEVRERFPALTSQMIVRAIAKVSDSYRTEKKSLHFFKKHSAMEYDKRLLSFKSLSHASMATVHGRITVSWQKAPDAVLPLRISRDSTAGQWLERAQRNDSENGRLTS
;
A
#
# COMPACT_ATOMS: atom_id res chain seq x y z
N MET A 1 32.13 -33.89 -5.99
CA MET A 1 31.30 -34.05 -7.21
C MET A 1 29.86 -33.73 -6.84
N SER A 2 29.21 -32.89 -7.66
CA SER A 2 27.76 -32.82 -7.94
C SER A 2 26.80 -32.85 -6.74
N GLY A 3 25.92 -31.89 -6.50
CA GLY A 3 25.26 -31.00 -7.45
C GLY A 3 23.77 -30.97 -7.13
N ASN A 4 23.29 -29.76 -6.85
CA ASN A 4 21.98 -29.22 -7.22
C ASN A 4 20.68 -29.89 -6.73
N GLY A 5 19.86 -29.09 -6.05
CA GLY A 5 18.41 -29.29 -6.10
C GLY A 5 17.63 -28.63 -4.97
N ARG A 6 16.89 -27.57 -5.32
CA ARG A 6 15.68 -27.08 -4.62
C ARG A 6 15.87 -26.02 -3.53
N ASN A 7 16.44 -24.87 -3.90
CA ASN A 7 16.05 -23.59 -3.29
C ASN A 7 14.96 -22.94 -4.15
N ALA A 8 13.74 -23.45 -4.04
CA ALA A 8 12.53 -22.76 -4.51
C ALA A 8 11.92 -22.02 -3.31
N LEU A 9 12.53 -20.90 -2.92
CA LEU A 9 11.95 -19.99 -1.94
C LEU A 9 10.73 -19.32 -2.58
N LEU A 10 9.55 -19.77 -2.15
CA LEU A 10 8.24 -19.16 -2.39
C LEU A 10 8.24 -17.71 -1.90
N LEU A 11 8.57 -16.77 -2.78
CA LEU A 11 8.38 -15.35 -2.54
C LEU A 11 6.94 -14.96 -2.92
N HIS A 12 5.97 -15.37 -2.11
CA HIS A 12 4.60 -14.84 -2.18
C HIS A 12 4.54 -13.49 -1.45
N HIS A 13 5.21 -12.46 -2.01
CA HIS A 13 5.09 -11.10 -1.51
C HIS A 13 3.97 -10.38 -2.26
N LEU A 14 2.82 -10.25 -1.60
CA LEU A 14 1.71 -9.40 -2.06
C LEU A 14 2.20 -7.95 -2.07
N LEU A 15 2.44 -7.39 -3.26
CA LEU A 15 2.54 -5.94 -3.42
C LEU A 15 1.14 -5.35 -3.27
N GLY A 16 0.74 -5.10 -2.02
CA GLY A 16 -0.41 -4.26 -1.70
C GLY A 16 -0.08 -2.82 -2.04
N ILE A 17 -0.48 -2.37 -3.22
CA ILE A 17 -0.47 -0.96 -3.56
C ILE A 17 -1.74 -0.35 -2.95
N GLU A 18 -1.65 0.16 -1.73
CA GLU A 18 -2.66 1.06 -1.18
C GLU A 18 -2.35 2.47 -1.69
N THR A 19 -3.16 3.00 -2.62
CA THR A 19 -3.10 4.41 -3.00
C THR A 19 -3.86 5.21 -1.94
N GLY A 20 -3.15 5.62 -0.88
CA GLY A 20 -3.66 6.56 0.09
C GLY A 20 -3.69 7.99 -0.48
N ASN A 21 -4.89 8.54 -0.65
CA ASN A 21 -5.09 10.00 -0.66
C ASN A 21 -6.49 10.29 -0.09
N ASN A 22 -6.51 11.00 1.04
CA ASN A 22 -7.70 11.61 1.62
C ASN A 22 -7.65 13.11 1.36
N VAL A 23 -8.39 13.56 0.35
CA VAL A 23 -9.07 14.86 0.32
C VAL A 23 -10.38 14.61 -0.43
N SER A 24 -11.50 14.89 0.22
CA SER A 24 -12.85 14.77 -0.35
C SER A 24 -13.35 16.15 -0.74
N CYS A 25 -14.03 16.25 -1.89
CA CYS A 25 -15.16 17.14 -2.19
C CYS A 25 -15.68 16.85 -3.63
N ASP A 26 -16.09 15.61 -3.93
CA ASP A 26 -17.19 15.32 -4.86
C ASP A 26 -17.76 13.93 -4.50
N GLY A 27 -19.03 13.66 -4.85
CA GLY A 27 -19.75 12.44 -4.48
C GLY A 27 -19.31 11.16 -5.23
N SER A 28 -18.07 11.06 -5.72
CA SER A 28 -17.58 9.85 -6.39
C SER A 28 -17.12 8.77 -5.41
N MET A 29 -17.73 7.59 -5.51
CA MET A 29 -17.33 6.39 -4.78
C MET A 29 -15.86 6.03 -5.08
N LYS A 30 -15.01 5.93 -4.04
CA LYS A 30 -13.64 5.43 -4.18
C LYS A 30 -13.68 3.96 -4.61
N LYS A 31 -13.24 3.68 -5.84
CA LYS A 31 -13.09 2.31 -6.35
C LYS A 31 -11.70 1.80 -6.01
N ILE A 32 -11.62 0.72 -5.24
CA ILE A 32 -10.37 0.03 -4.91
C ILE A 32 -10.28 -1.21 -5.80
N LEU A 33 -9.21 -1.30 -6.59
CA LEU A 33 -8.92 -2.46 -7.43
C LEU A 33 -7.68 -3.16 -6.91
N LYS A 34 -7.81 -4.45 -6.55
CA LYS A 34 -6.67 -5.30 -6.26
C LYS A 34 -6.14 -5.89 -7.55
N VAL A 35 -4.84 -5.69 -7.78
CA VAL A 35 -4.14 -6.18 -8.97
C VAL A 35 -2.98 -7.08 -8.55
N LYS A 36 -2.69 -8.09 -9.37
CA LYS A 36 -1.50 -8.94 -9.24
C LYS A 36 -0.51 -8.56 -10.34
N LEU A 37 0.69 -8.13 -9.94
CA LEU A 37 1.79 -7.91 -10.88
C LEU A 37 2.43 -9.25 -11.28
N THR A 38 2.81 -9.37 -12.54
CA THR A 38 3.56 -10.51 -13.09
C THR A 38 4.89 -10.02 -13.68
N PRO A 39 5.84 -9.60 -12.84
CA PRO A 39 7.15 -9.11 -13.28
C PRO A 39 8.08 -10.24 -13.75
N THR A 40 9.06 -9.89 -14.58
CA THR A 40 10.23 -10.76 -14.79
C THR A 40 11.09 -10.83 -13.51
N LYS A 41 12.09 -11.73 -13.47
CA LYS A 41 12.99 -11.86 -12.32
C LYS A 41 13.75 -10.56 -12.04
N GLU A 42 14.21 -9.89 -13.08
CA GLU A 42 14.97 -8.64 -13.03
C GLU A 42 14.08 -7.49 -12.54
N GLN A 43 12.84 -7.43 -13.03
CA GLN A 43 11.84 -6.46 -12.59
C GLN A 43 11.45 -6.67 -11.13
N ALA A 44 11.25 -7.93 -10.71
CA ALA A 44 10.95 -8.27 -9.32
C ALA A 44 12.08 -7.85 -8.39
N LYS A 45 13.34 -8.09 -8.79
CA LYS A 45 14.52 -7.64 -8.05
C LYS A 45 14.54 -6.11 -7.93
N SER A 46 14.32 -5.38 -9.03
CA SER A 46 14.28 -3.91 -9.02
C SER A 46 13.16 -3.36 -8.12
N LEU A 47 11.98 -3.97 -8.14
CA LEU A 47 10.86 -3.59 -7.26
C LEU A 47 11.20 -3.85 -5.79
N LEU A 48 11.80 -5.01 -5.49
CA LEU A 48 12.20 -5.35 -4.13
C LEU A 48 13.24 -4.35 -3.60
N GLU A 49 14.31 -4.10 -4.34
CA GLU A 49 15.34 -3.12 -3.98
C GLU A 49 14.76 -1.72 -3.79
N THR A 50 13.75 -1.35 -4.57
CA THR A 50 13.03 -0.07 -4.39
C THR A 50 12.31 -0.01 -3.05
N ILE A 51 11.59 -1.08 -2.68
CA ILE A 51 10.87 -1.16 -1.40
C ILE A 51 11.83 -1.12 -0.22
N GLU A 52 12.93 -1.87 -0.31
CA GLU A 52 13.95 -1.89 0.73
C GLU A 52 14.57 -0.49 0.92
N THR A 53 15.01 0.13 -0.17
CA THR A 53 15.61 1.48 -0.14
C THR A 53 14.62 2.53 0.38
N PHE A 54 13.36 2.45 -0.03
CA PHE A 54 12.30 3.34 0.43
C PHE A 54 12.03 3.19 1.94
N ASN A 55 11.97 1.96 2.45
CA ASN A 55 11.75 1.70 3.86
C ASN A 55 12.97 2.09 4.72
N ASP A 56 14.19 1.93 4.21
CA ASP A 56 15.40 2.42 4.86
C ASP A 56 15.39 3.95 4.98
N ALA A 57 14.94 4.66 3.93
CA ALA A 57 14.72 6.09 3.99
C ALA A 57 13.63 6.47 5.01
N CYS A 58 12.52 5.74 5.07
CA CYS A 58 11.47 5.97 6.06
C CYS A 58 12.00 5.81 7.50
N ASN A 59 12.77 4.77 7.76
CA ASN A 59 13.38 4.54 9.09
C ASN A 59 14.35 5.66 9.48
N TRP A 60 15.15 6.13 8.53
CA TRP A 60 16.05 7.26 8.76
C TRP A 60 15.30 8.56 9.04
N ILE A 61 14.28 8.88 8.23
CA ILE A 61 13.42 10.05 8.43
C ILE A 61 12.69 9.97 9.77
N PHE A 62 12.18 8.78 10.13
CA PHE A 62 11.49 8.58 11.40
C PHE A 62 12.38 8.91 12.58
N ARG A 63 13.64 8.44 12.60
CA ARG A 63 14.62 8.77 13.64
C ARG A 63 14.82 10.29 13.76
N LYS A 64 15.05 10.98 12.64
CA LYS A 64 15.16 12.45 12.62
C LYS A 64 13.91 13.15 13.14
N SER A 65 12.73 12.67 12.75
CA SER A 65 11.45 13.23 13.20
C SER A 65 11.22 13.05 14.71
N PHE A 66 11.67 11.91 15.26
CA PHE A 66 11.57 11.57 16.68
C PHE A 66 12.54 12.39 17.53
N GLU A 67 13.80 12.52 17.09
CA GLU A 67 14.81 13.37 17.72
C GLU A 67 14.36 14.85 17.77
N ALA A 68 13.74 15.34 16.69
CA ALA A 68 13.24 16.70 16.61
C ALA A 68 11.82 16.90 17.18
N GLY A 69 11.15 15.83 17.64
CA GLY A 69 9.81 15.87 18.20
C GLY A 69 8.72 16.47 17.29
N THR A 70 8.91 16.44 15.96
CA THR A 70 8.04 17.17 15.02
C THR A 70 7.29 16.20 14.09
N PRO A 71 5.97 16.00 14.29
CA PRO A 71 5.17 15.13 13.43
C PRO A 71 4.69 15.80 12.15
N TYR A 72 4.77 17.13 12.07
CA TYR A 72 4.15 17.90 11.00
C TYR A 72 4.91 17.74 9.68
N GLN A 73 4.25 17.15 8.68
CA GLN A 73 4.85 16.84 7.38
C GLN A 73 5.61 18.02 6.75
N MET A 74 5.04 19.23 6.74
CA MET A 74 5.69 20.38 6.12
C MET A 74 6.98 20.75 6.84
N LYS A 75 6.95 20.82 8.18
CA LYS A 75 8.15 21.10 8.98
C LYS A 75 9.20 20.00 8.81
N LEU A 76 8.76 18.75 8.84
CA LEU A 76 9.64 17.59 8.63
C LEU A 76 10.28 17.64 7.23
N HIS A 77 9.51 17.99 6.19
CA HIS A 77 10.02 18.12 4.84
C HIS A 77 11.15 19.14 4.73
N HIS A 78 10.97 20.35 5.26
CA HIS A 78 12.02 21.36 5.25
C HIS A 78 13.28 20.92 6.00
N MET A 79 13.11 20.15 7.07
CA MET A 79 14.21 19.64 7.88
C MET A 79 15.01 18.53 7.19
N VAL A 80 14.34 17.58 6.53
CA VAL A 80 15.01 16.33 6.10
C VAL A 80 15.20 16.21 4.59
N TYR A 81 14.48 16.97 3.75
CA TYR A 81 14.42 16.69 2.32
C TYR A 81 15.80 16.63 1.63
N PHE A 82 16.65 17.63 1.87
CA PHE A 82 17.97 17.69 1.24
C PHE A 82 18.88 16.56 1.74
N GLU A 83 18.93 16.31 3.05
CA GLU A 83 19.71 15.21 3.63
C GLU A 83 19.25 13.83 3.13
N VAL A 84 17.93 13.59 3.03
CA VAL A 84 17.40 12.33 2.45
C VAL A 84 17.82 12.21 0.99
N ARG A 85 17.75 13.31 0.23
CA ARG A 85 18.09 13.30 -1.19
C ARG A 85 19.55 12.94 -1.43
N GLU A 86 20.45 13.44 -0.58
CA GLU A 86 21.88 13.12 -0.60
C GLU A 86 22.16 11.68 -0.16
N ARG A 87 21.51 11.23 0.93
CA ARG A 87 21.72 9.89 1.50
C ARG A 87 21.13 8.77 0.66
N PHE A 88 20.02 9.03 -0.03
CA PHE A 88 19.30 8.06 -0.86
C PHE A 88 19.19 8.56 -2.31
N PRO A 89 20.32 8.67 -3.05
CA PRO A 89 20.34 9.29 -4.37
C PRO A 89 19.53 8.52 -5.42
N ALA A 90 19.32 7.21 -5.20
CA ALA A 90 18.53 6.35 -6.07
C ALA A 90 17.01 6.59 -5.96
N LEU A 91 16.54 7.22 -4.86
CA LEU A 91 15.13 7.56 -4.72
C LEU A 91 14.81 8.82 -5.53
N THR A 92 13.70 8.76 -6.27
CA THR A 92 13.18 9.95 -6.96
C THR A 92 12.64 10.96 -5.95
N SER A 93 12.58 12.24 -6.32
CA SER A 93 12.01 13.29 -5.46
C SER A 93 10.58 12.96 -5.00
N GLN A 94 9.77 12.33 -5.86
CA GLN A 94 8.41 11.93 -5.49
C GLN A 94 8.41 10.80 -4.45
N MET A 95 9.32 9.82 -4.54
CA MET A 95 9.47 8.77 -3.52
C MET A 95 9.86 9.36 -2.17
N ILE A 96 10.79 10.31 -2.15
CA ILE A 96 11.21 11.00 -0.92
C ILE A 96 10.04 11.72 -0.27
N VAL A 97 9.26 12.48 -1.05
CA VAL A 97 8.06 13.18 -0.54
C VAL A 97 7.05 12.17 0.04
N ARG A 98 6.88 11.00 -0.57
CA ARG A 98 6.01 9.94 -0.05
C ARG A 98 6.55 9.28 1.21
N ALA A 99 7.86 9.09 1.33
CA ALA A 99 8.48 8.60 2.56
C ALA A 99 8.23 9.56 3.73
N ILE A 100 8.40 10.87 3.49
CA ILE A 100 8.11 11.91 4.50
C ILE A 100 6.63 11.90 4.92
N ALA A 101 5.72 11.76 3.96
CA ALA A 101 4.29 11.64 4.24
C ALA A 101 3.96 10.40 5.07
N LYS A 102 4.45 9.22 4.66
CA LYS A 102 4.26 7.94 5.37
C LYS A 102 4.77 8.01 6.82
N VAL A 103 5.93 8.64 7.05
CA VAL A 103 6.47 8.84 8.39
C VAL A 103 5.61 9.79 9.22
N SER A 104 5.18 10.92 8.64
CA SER A 104 4.31 11.89 9.32
C SER A 104 3.00 11.26 9.78
N ASP A 105 2.37 10.44 8.92
CA ASP A 105 1.13 9.73 9.24
C ASP A 105 1.32 8.63 10.30
N SER A 106 2.41 7.87 10.20
CA SER A 106 2.78 6.87 11.21
C SER A 106 2.99 7.51 12.58
N TYR A 107 3.75 8.62 12.64
CA TYR A 107 4.00 9.34 13.88
C TYR A 107 2.72 9.88 14.52
N ARG A 108 1.76 10.38 13.71
CA ARG A 108 0.47 10.85 14.22
C ARG A 108 -0.32 9.74 14.92
N THR A 109 -0.16 8.51 14.45
CA THR A 109 -0.86 7.31 14.95
C THR A 109 -0.17 6.72 16.19
N GLU A 110 1.16 6.65 16.19
CA GLU A 110 1.96 5.94 17.22
C GLU A 110 2.98 6.87 17.92
N LYS A 111 2.48 7.89 18.62
CA LYS A 111 3.30 8.99 19.19
C LYS A 111 4.32 8.60 20.28
N LYS A 112 4.23 7.39 20.85
CA LYS A 112 4.93 7.03 22.11
C LYS A 112 6.11 6.07 21.95
N SER A 113 6.35 5.52 20.75
CA SER A 113 7.40 4.52 20.53
C SER A 113 8.16 4.79 19.23
N LEU A 114 9.45 4.47 19.23
CA LEU A 114 10.23 4.41 18.00
C LEU A 114 9.64 3.34 17.07
N HIS A 115 8.97 3.79 16.01
CA HIS A 115 8.43 2.91 14.98
C HIS A 115 9.56 2.50 14.02
N PHE A 116 9.55 1.25 13.59
CA PHE A 116 10.46 0.74 12.57
C PHE A 116 9.67 0.11 11.42
N PHE A 117 9.84 0.68 10.23
CA PHE A 117 9.29 0.13 9.00
C PHE A 117 10.06 -1.13 8.65
N LYS A 118 9.34 -2.27 8.58
CA LYS A 118 9.92 -3.54 8.16
C LYS A 118 10.54 -3.40 6.76
N LYS A 119 11.63 -4.15 6.51
CA LYS A 119 12.38 -4.14 5.25
C LYS A 119 11.48 -4.29 4.02
N HIS A 120 10.51 -5.22 4.08
CA HIS A 120 9.54 -5.48 3.02
C HIS A 120 8.14 -4.93 3.35
N SER A 121 8.04 -3.85 4.11
CA SER A 121 6.74 -3.19 4.34
C SER A 121 6.24 -2.52 3.06
N ALA A 122 4.93 -2.43 2.90
CA ALA A 122 4.32 -1.88 1.70
C ALA A 122 4.79 -0.43 1.44
N MET A 123 5.07 -0.13 0.16
CA MET A 123 5.36 1.20 -0.33
C MET A 123 4.14 1.72 -1.09
N GLU A 124 3.72 2.94 -0.78
CA GLU A 124 2.62 3.60 -1.47
C GLU A 124 3.11 4.21 -2.78
N TYR A 125 2.48 3.81 -3.88
CA TYR A 125 2.67 4.42 -5.19
C TYR A 125 1.53 5.41 -5.46
N ASP A 126 1.88 6.66 -5.80
CA ASP A 126 0.91 7.63 -6.29
C ASP A 126 0.83 7.61 -7.83
N LYS A 127 -0.08 8.42 -8.39
CA LYS A 127 -0.27 8.55 -9.85
C LYS A 127 0.97 8.98 -10.65
N ARG A 128 1.99 9.53 -9.98
CA ARG A 128 3.26 9.92 -10.62
C ARG A 128 4.25 8.76 -10.61
N LEU A 129 4.25 7.94 -9.56
CA LEU A 129 5.11 6.77 -9.43
C LEU A 129 4.56 5.54 -10.16
N LEU A 130 3.24 5.36 -10.21
CA LEU A 130 2.54 4.27 -10.87
C LEU A 130 1.50 4.82 -11.84
N SER A 131 1.50 4.33 -13.08
CA SER A 131 0.45 4.64 -14.05
C SER A 131 0.08 3.41 -14.89
N PHE A 132 -1.21 3.14 -15.02
CA PHE A 132 -1.71 2.10 -15.90
C PHE A 132 -1.72 2.63 -17.33
N LYS A 133 -0.90 2.03 -18.20
CA LYS A 133 -0.75 2.45 -19.61
C LYS A 133 -1.68 1.68 -20.54
N SER A 134 -2.05 0.46 -20.15
CA SER A 134 -3.00 -0.38 -20.86
C SER A 134 -3.75 -1.26 -19.87
N LEU A 135 -4.72 -2.03 -20.37
CA LEU A 135 -5.49 -3.00 -19.57
C LEU A 135 -4.64 -4.12 -18.96
N SER A 136 -3.38 -4.28 -19.41
CA SER A 136 -2.50 -5.36 -18.97
C SER A 136 -1.12 -4.90 -18.53
N HIS A 137 -0.76 -3.61 -18.69
CA HIS A 137 0.56 -3.11 -18.33
C HIS A 137 0.50 -1.84 -17.47
N ALA A 138 1.37 -1.80 -16.47
CA ALA A 138 1.57 -0.67 -15.57
C ALA A 138 3.02 -0.18 -15.68
N SER A 139 3.20 1.14 -15.77
CA SER A 139 4.50 1.78 -15.67
C SER A 139 4.77 2.19 -14.23
N MET A 140 5.87 1.73 -13.66
CA MET A 140 6.27 1.91 -12.27
C MET A 140 7.66 2.52 -12.18
N ALA A 141 7.81 3.54 -11.32
CA ALA A 141 9.11 4.08 -10.98
C ALA A 141 9.82 3.16 -9.96
N THR A 142 11.11 2.89 -10.19
CA THR A 142 11.98 2.14 -9.29
C THR A 142 13.27 2.92 -9.05
N VAL A 143 14.12 2.40 -8.17
CA VAL A 143 15.48 2.92 -7.96
C VAL A 143 16.38 2.79 -9.20
N HIS A 144 15.98 1.96 -10.18
CA HIS A 144 16.70 1.74 -11.45
C HIS A 144 16.02 2.43 -12.65
N GLY A 145 15.12 3.38 -12.39
CA GLY A 145 14.35 4.08 -13.42
C GLY A 145 12.93 3.53 -13.57
N ARG A 146 12.28 3.82 -14.70
CA ARG A 146 10.89 3.37 -14.93
C ARG A 146 10.87 2.02 -15.63
N ILE A 147 10.12 1.08 -15.07
CA ILE A 147 9.85 -0.23 -15.66
C ILE A 147 8.38 -0.34 -16.08
N THR A 148 8.12 -1.20 -17.06
CA THR A 148 6.75 -1.57 -17.47
C THR A 148 6.51 -3.03 -17.07
N VAL A 149 5.51 -3.24 -16.23
CA VAL A 149 5.21 -4.55 -15.61
C VAL A 149 3.80 -4.97 -16.01
N SER A 150 3.68 -6.23 -16.43
CA SER A 150 2.38 -6.82 -16.71
C SER A 150 1.58 -7.02 -15.43
N TRP A 151 0.26 -6.84 -15.50
CA TRP A 151 -0.62 -7.04 -14.37
C TRP A 151 -1.93 -7.69 -14.82
N GLN A 152 -2.56 -8.36 -13.87
CA GLN A 152 -3.89 -8.92 -14.02
C GLN A 152 -4.74 -8.52 -12.81
N LYS A 153 -6.04 -8.36 -13.00
CA LYS A 153 -6.97 -8.22 -11.88
C LYS A 153 -6.77 -9.44 -10.96
N ALA A 154 -6.62 -9.21 -9.66
CA ALA A 154 -6.60 -10.33 -8.72
C ALA A 154 -7.95 -11.06 -8.84
N PRO A 155 -8.00 -12.40 -8.83
CA PRO A 155 -9.27 -13.10 -8.81
C PRO A 155 -10.12 -12.54 -7.66
N ASP A 156 -11.41 -12.34 -7.90
CA ASP A 156 -12.37 -11.77 -6.97
C ASP A 156 -12.64 -12.76 -5.80
N ALA A 157 -11.59 -13.08 -5.04
CA ALA A 157 -11.67 -13.89 -3.84
C ALA A 157 -11.95 -12.95 -2.66
N VAL A 158 -13.25 -12.75 -2.43
CA VAL A 158 -13.95 -12.35 -1.19
C VAL A 158 -13.04 -11.71 -0.12
N LEU A 159 -13.10 -10.39 0.00
CA LEU A 159 -13.05 -9.75 1.32
C LEU A 159 -14.38 -9.04 1.55
N PRO A 160 -14.93 -9.11 2.77
CA PRO A 160 -16.24 -8.57 3.08
C PRO A 160 -16.23 -7.08 2.78
N LEU A 161 -17.33 -6.62 2.19
CA LEU A 161 -17.77 -5.23 2.24
C LEU A 161 -17.84 -4.82 3.72
N ARG A 162 -16.73 -4.34 4.27
CA ARG A 162 -16.71 -3.64 5.55
C ARG A 162 -17.12 -2.20 5.26
N ILE A 163 -18.39 -2.01 4.94
CA ILE A 163 -19.04 -0.72 5.10
C ILE A 163 -19.31 -0.61 6.61
N SER A 164 -18.37 -0.01 7.34
CA SER A 164 -18.65 0.48 8.68
C SER A 164 -19.29 1.86 8.54
N ARG A 165 -20.60 1.91 8.75
CA ARG A 165 -21.27 3.01 9.44
C ARG A 165 -22.11 2.37 10.53
N ASP A 166 -21.91 2.85 11.74
CA ASP A 166 -22.53 2.34 12.95
C ASP A 166 -24.06 2.36 12.92
N SER A 167 -24.59 1.52 13.82
CA SER A 167 -25.92 1.54 14.43
C SER A 167 -27.13 1.28 13.52
N THR A 168 -27.43 -0.01 13.29
CA THR A 168 -28.79 -0.63 13.45
C THR A 168 -28.79 -2.10 12.97
N ALA A 169 -27.75 -2.86 13.30
CA ALA A 169 -27.71 -4.32 13.04
C ALA A 169 -28.61 -5.14 14.00
N GLY A 170 -29.54 -4.49 14.71
CA GLY A 170 -30.57 -5.14 15.53
C GLY A 170 -31.91 -5.34 14.83
N GLN A 171 -32.14 -4.76 13.64
CA GLN A 171 -33.44 -4.82 12.95
C GLN A 171 -33.50 -5.85 11.80
N TRP A 172 -32.38 -6.49 11.47
CA TRP A 172 -32.31 -7.41 10.31
C TRP A 172 -32.56 -8.88 10.67
N LEU A 173 -32.33 -9.31 11.92
CA LEU A 173 -32.57 -10.69 12.35
C LEU A 173 -34.06 -10.99 12.60
N GLU A 174 -34.85 -10.02 13.06
CA GLU A 174 -36.31 -10.20 13.26
C GLU A 174 -37.12 -10.19 11.96
N ARG A 175 -36.56 -9.64 10.87
CA ARG A 175 -37.23 -9.56 9.57
C ARG A 175 -37.01 -10.81 8.72
N ALA A 176 -35.89 -11.52 8.94
CA ALA A 176 -35.62 -12.80 8.30
C ALA A 176 -36.49 -13.93 8.88
N GLN A 177 -36.75 -13.93 10.20
CA GLN A 177 -37.57 -14.97 10.83
C GLN A 177 -39.08 -14.81 10.61
N ARG A 178 -39.57 -13.59 10.29
CA ARG A 178 -40.99 -13.34 9.98
C ARG A 178 -41.39 -13.76 8.55
N ASN A 179 -40.46 -13.71 7.59
CA ASN A 179 -40.75 -14.05 6.20
C ASN A 179 -40.69 -15.57 5.92
N ASP A 180 -39.97 -16.36 6.72
CA ASP A 180 -39.97 -17.82 6.60
C ASP A 180 -41.23 -18.48 7.17
N SER A 181 -41.97 -17.81 8.06
CA SER A 181 -43.26 -18.30 8.55
C SER A 181 -44.46 -17.96 7.65
N GLU A 182 -44.34 -16.97 6.76
CA GLU A 182 -45.43 -16.56 5.85
C GLU A 182 -45.37 -17.23 4.47
N ASN A 183 -44.20 -17.71 4.00
CA ASN A 183 -44.07 -18.39 2.70
C ASN A 183 -44.11 -19.94 2.77
N GLY A 184 -44.38 -20.52 3.95
CA GLY A 184 -44.50 -21.98 4.16
C GLY A 184 -45.92 -22.54 4.04
N ARG A 185 -46.91 -21.73 3.66
CA ARG A 185 -48.26 -22.18 3.31
C ARG A 185 -48.61 -21.62 1.93
N LEU A 186 -49.03 -22.51 1.02
CA LEU A 186 -49.41 -22.28 -0.39
C LEU A 186 -48.26 -22.43 -1.39
N THR A 187 -47.83 -23.68 -1.63
CA THR A 187 -48.19 -24.37 -2.88
C THR A 187 -48.03 -25.88 -2.66
N SER A 188 -49.13 -26.56 -2.97
CA SER A 188 -49.42 -28.00 -3.04
C SER A 188 -48.37 -28.86 -3.72
#